data_AF-A0A0C5C3G2-F1
#
_entry.id   AF-A0A0C5C3G2-F1
#
_cell.length_a   1.000
_cell.length_b   1.000
_cell.length_c   1.000
_cell.angle_alpha   90.00
_cell.angle_beta   90.00
_cell.angle_gamma   90.00
#
_symmetry.space_group_name_H-M   'P 1'
#
loop_
_entity.id
_entity.type
_entity.pdbx_description
1 polymer ?
#
loop_
_entity_poly.entity_id
_entity_poly.type
_entity_poly.pdbx_seq_one_letter_code
_entity_poly.pdbx_strand_id
1 'polypeptide(L)' 'MGLFRSLSAWQSARREKYISTMQEQNKCPDCGGRGFIMPAAYEYAYPFDCSGCNGTGSFQEWQSNRQ' A
#
# COMPACT_ATOMS: atom_id res chain seq x y z
N MET A 1 -6.41 -20.79 24.06
CA MET A 1 -5.99 -19.40 23.78
C MET A 1 -6.39 -19.01 22.36
N GLY A 2 -7.67 -18.69 22.13
CA GLY A 2 -8.26 -18.52 20.78
C GLY A 2 -8.38 -17.07 20.28
N LEU A 3 -8.25 -16.07 21.16
CA LEU A 3 -8.52 -14.67 20.85
C LEU A 3 -7.42 -13.99 20.02
N PHE A 4 -6.14 -14.29 20.27
CA PHE A 4 -5.04 -13.72 19.47
C PHE A 4 -5.03 -14.23 18.03
N ARG A 5 -5.51 -15.46 17.80
CA ARG A 5 -5.60 -16.07 16.47
C ARG A 5 -6.73 -15.48 15.62
N SER A 6 -7.88 -15.19 16.22
CA SER A 6 -9.00 -14.57 15.50
C SER A 6 -8.71 -13.12 15.12
N LEU A 7 -8.04 -12.36 15.99
CA LEU A 7 -7.60 -10.99 15.72
C LEU A 7 -6.58 -10.93 14.56
N SER A 8 -5.58 -11.81 14.55
CA SER A 8 -4.60 -11.86 13.46
C SER A 8 -5.23 -12.26 12.14
N ALA A 9 -6.17 -13.22 12.15
CA ALA A 9 -6.88 -13.63 10.94
C ALA A 9 -7.72 -12.49 10.34
N TRP A 10 -8.41 -11.71 11.17
CA TRP A 10 -9.17 -10.55 10.71
C TRP A 10 -8.27 -9.47 10.09
N GLN A 11 -7.11 -9.19 10.69
CA GLN A 11 -6.16 -8.21 10.16
C GLN A 11 -5.62 -8.63 8.79
N SER A 12 -5.25 -9.90 8.62
CA SER A 12 -4.80 -10.44 7.34
C SER A 12 -5.90 -10.36 6.27
N ALA A 13 -7.12 -10.81 6.58
CA ALA A 13 -8.26 -10.76 5.67
C ALA A 13 -8.59 -9.32 5.22
N ARG A 14 -8.52 -8.35 6.16
CA ARG A 14 -8.70 -6.94 5.84
C ARG A 14 -7.62 -6.43 4.88
N ARG A 15 -6.36 -6.81 5.11
CA ARG A 15 -5.23 -6.41 4.26
C ARG A 15 -5.33 -7.01 2.86
N GLU A 16 -5.66 -8.29 2.75
CA GLU A 16 -5.86 -8.97 1.47
C GLU A 16 -6.99 -8.34 0.67
N LYS A 17 -8.12 -8.04 1.33
CA LYS A 17 -9.23 -7.32 0.68
C LYS A 17 -8.80 -5.95 0.14
N TYR A 18 -8.03 -5.18 0.92
CA TYR A 18 -7.51 -3.89 0.48
C TYR A 18 -6.59 -4.02 -0.74
N ILE A 19 -5.67 -4.99 -0.73
CA ILE A 19 -4.77 -5.26 -1.85
C ILE A 19 -5.56 -5.66 -3.10
N SER A 20 -6.57 -6.53 -2.96
CA SER A 20 -7.46 -6.92 -4.05
C SER A 20 -8.22 -5.74 -4.65
N THR A 21 -8.77 -4.84 -3.83
CA THR A 21 -9.42 -3.61 -4.32
C THR A 21 -8.44 -2.69 -5.04
N MET A 22 -7.20 -2.60 -4.57
CA MET A 22 -6.16 -1.79 -5.21
C MET A 22 -5.71 -2.41 -6.54
N GLN A 23 -5.67 -3.74 -6.63
CA GLN A 23 -5.41 -4.48 -7.86
C GLN A 23 -6.48 -4.21 -8.91
N GLU A 24 -7.77 -4.30 -8.54
CA GLU A 24 -8.90 -4.01 -9.44
C GLU A 24 -8.85 -2.58 -10.00
N GLN A 25 -8.32 -1.63 -9.22
CA GLN A 25 -8.17 -0.24 -9.63
C GLN A 25 -6.82 0.08 -10.29
N ASN A 26 -5.94 -0.91 -10.44
CA ASN A 26 -4.55 -0.76 -10.87
C ASN A 26 -3.76 0.31 -10.09
N LYS A 27 -3.98 0.39 -8.77
CA LYS A 27 -3.33 1.36 -7.88
C LYS A 27 -2.33 0.67 -6.96
N CYS A 28 -1.20 1.34 -6.71
CA CYS A 28 -0.25 0.93 -5.70
C CYS A 28 -0.89 1.03 -4.30
N PRO A 29 -0.98 -0.07 -3.54
CA PRO A 29 -1.59 -0.06 -2.20
C PRO A 29 -0.77 0.71 -1.15
N ASP A 30 0.53 0.90 -1.37
CA ASP A 30 1.41 1.59 -0.42
C ASP A 30 1.21 3.12 -0.46
N CYS A 31 1.07 3.72 -1.65
CA CYS A 31 0.80 5.15 -1.81
C CYS A 31 -0.67 5.48 -2.14
N GLY A 32 -1.51 4.47 -2.33
CA GLY A 32 -2.91 4.62 -2.76
C GLY A 32 -3.06 5.05 -4.21
N GLY A 33 -2.07 4.74 -5.06
CA GLY A 33 -2.04 5.11 -6.48
C GLY A 33 -1.48 6.50 -6.79
N ARG A 34 -0.92 7.21 -5.80
CA ARG A 34 -0.36 8.56 -5.99
C ARG A 34 1.00 8.60 -6.66
N GLY A 35 1.77 7.51 -6.62
CA GLY A 35 3.16 7.48 -7.08
C GLY A 35 4.16 8.06 -6.08
N PHE A 36 3.76 9.01 -5.24
CA PHE A 36 4.62 9.62 -4.22
C PHE A 36 3.99 9.55 -2.81
N ILE A 37 4.81 9.78 -1.80
CA ILE A 37 4.40 9.94 -0.40
C ILE A 37 4.72 11.37 0.01
N MET A 38 3.71 12.05 0.56
CA MET A 38 3.84 13.39 1.09
C MET A 38 3.89 13.32 2.62
N PRO A 39 5.03 13.60 3.24
CA PRO A 39 5.13 13.51 4.69
C PRO A 39 4.41 14.70 5.33
N ALA A 40 3.49 14.38 6.25
CA ALA A 40 2.57 15.34 6.85
C ALA A 40 3.22 16.28 7.89
N ALA A 41 4.48 16.04 8.26
CA ALA A 41 5.10 16.66 9.43
C ALA A 41 5.79 18.00 9.16
N TYR A 42 5.96 18.41 7.90
CA TYR A 42 6.68 19.64 7.55
C TYR A 42 6.06 20.34 6.34
N GLU A 43 5.79 21.64 6.49
CA GLU A 43 5.14 22.49 5.48
C GLU A 43 5.95 22.63 4.18
N TYR A 44 7.27 22.45 4.29
CA TYR A 44 8.25 22.55 3.20
C TYR A 44 8.73 21.17 2.76
N ALA A 45 7.86 20.17 2.87
CA ALA A 45 8.18 18.81 2.46
C ALA A 45 8.21 18.62 0.96
N TYR A 46 9.36 18.16 0.45
CA TYR A 46 9.40 17.57 -0.87
C TYR A 46 8.72 16.19 -0.84
N PRO A 47 7.73 15.97 -1.71
CA PRO A 47 7.22 14.63 -1.94
C PRO A 47 8.37 13.73 -2.37
N PHE A 48 8.38 12.50 -1.88
CA PHE A 48 9.33 11.48 -2.33
C PHE A 48 8.59 10.36 -3.04
N ASP A 49 9.23 9.76 -4.02
CA ASP A 49 8.65 8.67 -4.77
C ASP A 49 8.33 7.49 -3.84
N CYS A 50 7.17 6.88 -4.08
CA CYS A 50 6.77 5.68 -3.38
C CYS A 50 7.71 4.55 -3.80
N SER A 51 8.52 4.05 -2.86
CA SER A 51 9.42 2.91 -3.08
C SER A 51 8.67 1.63 -3.44
N GLY A 52 7.40 1.51 -3.02
CA GLY A 52 6.56 0.37 -3.37
C GLY A 52 6.35 0.25 -4.88
N CYS A 53 6.12 1.36 -5.60
CA CYS A 53 5.84 1.36 -7.04
C CYS A 53 6.86 2.18 -7.86
N ASN A 54 8.00 2.54 -7.29
CA ASN A 54 9.02 3.40 -7.92
C ASN A 54 8.42 4.65 -8.60
N GLY A 55 7.54 5.38 -7.93
CA GLY A 55 6.97 6.62 -8.50
C GLY A 55 5.77 6.43 -9.43
N THR A 56 5.48 5.22 -9.94
CA THR A 56 4.46 5.04 -10.99
C THR A 56 3.01 5.12 -10.48
N GLY A 57 2.79 4.72 -9.23
CA GLY A 57 1.45 4.58 -8.66
C GLY A 57 0.67 3.36 -9.15
N SER A 58 1.24 2.51 -10.01
CA SER A 58 0.54 1.34 -10.55
C SER A 58 0.59 0.14 -9.59
N PHE A 59 -0.43 -0.72 -9.65
CA PHE A 59 -0.40 -1.99 -8.93
C PHE A 59 0.64 -2.95 -9.53
N GLN A 60 0.79 -2.91 -10.86
CA GLN A 60 1.74 -3.77 -11.58
C GLN A 60 3.18 -3.55 -11.12
N GLU A 61 3.66 -2.31 -11.03
CA GLU A 61 5.02 -2.04 -10.55
C GLU A 61 5.16 -2.39 -9.07
N TRP A 62 4.11 -2.15 -8.30
CA TRP A 62 4.09 -2.57 -6.90
C TRP A 62 4.23 -4.08 -6.72
N GLN A 63 3.61 -4.87 -7.60
CA GLN A 63 3.72 -6.33 -7.59
C GLN A 63 5.11 -6.78 -8.06
N SER A 64 5.62 -6.19 -9.13
CA SER A 64 6.96 -6.50 -9.69
C SER A 64 8.08 -6.24 -8.69
N ASN A 65 7.98 -5.18 -7.88
CA ASN A 65 8.98 -4.85 -6.86
C ASN A 65 8.98 -5.80 -5.64
N ARG A 66 8.00 -6.69 -5.51
CA ARG A 66 7.84 -7.60 -4.36
C ARG A 66 8.07 -9.07 -4.67
N GLN A 67 8.39 -9.41 -5.93
CA GLN A 67 8.87 -10.74 -6.33
C GLN A 67 10.37 -10.86 -6.04
#